data_AF-A0A2U3KWJ6-F1
#
_entry.id   AF-A0A2U3KWJ6-F1
#
_cell.length_a   1.000
_cell.length_b   1.000
_cell.length_c   1.000
_cell.angle_alpha   90.00
_cell.angle_beta   90.00
_cell.angle_gamma   90.00
#
_symmetry.space_group_name_H-M   'P 1'
#
loop_
_entity.id
_entity.type
_entity.pdbx_description
1 polymer ?
#
loop_
_entity_poly.entity_id
_entity_poly.type
_entity_poly.pdbx_seq_one_letter_code
_entity_poly.pdbx_strand_id
1 'polypeptide(L)' 'MEWEPDRSLLDVVGLKQDLEDLLGVAVDIGSEGGLHWFIRDEVLREAVPLYLRIY' A
#
# COMPACT_ATOMS: atom_id res chain seq x y z
N MET A 1 5.14 -4.75 -4.38
CA MET A 1 4.90 -3.61 -5.30
C MET A 1 6.11 -2.69 -5.30
N GLU A 2 6.91 -2.69 -6.37
CA GLU A 2 7.76 -1.54 -6.69
C GLU A 2 6.85 -0.51 -7.36
N TRP A 3 6.93 0.74 -6.91
CA TRP A 3 6.26 1.87 -7.56
C TRP A 3 6.78 2.01 -8.99
N GLU A 4 5.95 2.48 -9.92
CA GLU A 4 6.47 2.82 -11.25
C GLU A 4 7.64 3.80 -11.13
N PRO A 5 8.71 3.67 -11.95
CA PRO A 5 9.93 4.47 -11.81
C PRO A 5 9.71 5.99 -11.80
N ASP A 6 8.62 6.43 -12.43
CA ASP A 6 8.25 7.84 -12.55
C ASP A 6 7.40 8.35 -11.37
N ARG A 7 7.13 7.52 -10.35
CA ARG A 7 6.41 7.91 -9.13
C ARG A 7 7.37 8.49 -8.11
N SER A 8 7.08 9.70 -7.67
CA SER A 8 7.78 10.40 -6.59
C SER A 8 7.19 10.07 -5.22
N LEU A 9 7.92 10.39 -4.15
CA LEU A 9 7.38 10.31 -2.79
C LEU A 9 6.17 11.25 -2.59
N LEU A 10 6.09 12.35 -3.35
CA LEU A 10 4.93 13.25 -3.30
C LEU A 10 3.67 12.58 -3.87
N ASP A 11 3.81 11.71 -4.87
CA ASP A 11 2.68 10.93 -5.40
C ASP A 11 2.13 9.96 -4.34
N VAL A 12 3.01 9.33 -3.56
CA VAL A 12 2.62 8.42 -2.46
C VAL A 12 1.90 9.19 -1.36
N VAL A 13 2.39 10.37 -1.00
CA VAL A 13 1.76 11.25 -0.01
C VAL A 13 0.41 11.79 -0.49
N GLY A 14 0.28 12.10 -1.78
CA GLY A 14 -1.00 12.48 -2.39
C GLY A 14 -2.03 11.35 -2.30
N LEU A 15 -1.65 10.15 -2.74
CA LEU A 15 -2.52 8.97 -2.68
C LEU A 15 -2.98 8.66 -1.26
N LYS A 16 -2.10 8.79 -0.26
CA LYS A 16 -2.47 8.62 1.15
C LYS A 16 -3.57 9.60 1.57
N GLN A 17 -3.36 10.90 1.33
CA GLN A 17 -4.34 11.93 1.70
C GLN A 17 -5.69 11.70 1.01
N ASP A 18 -5.68 11.40 -0.29
CA ASP A 18 -6.90 11.11 -1.06
C ASP A 18 -7.68 9.92 -0.45
N LEU A 19 -6.98 8.87 0.00
CA LEU A 19 -7.61 7.72 0.64
C LEU A 19 -8.12 8.03 2.04
N GLU A 20 -7.39 8.80 2.84
CA GLU A 20 -7.82 9.23 4.18
C GLU A 20 -9.07 10.11 4.10
N ASP A 21 -9.10 11.05 3.16
CA ASP A 21 -10.26 11.92 2.90
C ASP A 21 -11.48 11.11 2.42
N LEU A 22 -11.26 10.12 1.55
CA LEU A 22 -12.32 9.26 1.02
C LEU A 22 -12.90 8.31 2.07
N LEU A 23 -12.06 7.67 2.87
CA LEU A 23 -12.47 6.62 3.81
C LEU A 23 -12.82 7.17 5.20
N GLY A 24 -12.40 8.40 5.52
CA GLY A 24 -12.62 9.03 6.82
C GLY A 24 -11.83 8.37 7.96
N VAL A 25 -10.79 7.60 7.63
CA VAL A 25 -9.92 6.89 8.59
C VAL A 25 -8.46 7.05 8.18
N ALA A 26 -7.55 6.90 9.15
CA ALA A 26 -6.11 6.91 8.87
C ALA A 26 -5.73 5.75 7.94
N VAL A 27 -4.85 6.02 6.98
CA VAL A 27 -4.38 5.05 5.99
C VAL A 27 -2.86 5.09 5.95
N ASP A 28 -2.22 3.91 5.92
CA ASP A 28 -0.80 3.80 5.66
C ASP A 28 -0.55 3.02 4.37
N ILE A 29 0.45 3.49 3.62
CA ILE A 29 0.85 2.95 2.33
C ILE A 29 2.29 2.47 2.45
N GLY A 30 2.50 1.18 2.22
CA GLY A 30 3.82 0.55 2.27
C GLY A 30 4.02 -0.44 1.13
N SER A 31 5.28 -0.68 0.80
CA SER A 31 5.66 -1.78 -0.09
C SER A 31 5.96 -3.04 0.74
N GLU A 32 5.84 -4.22 0.12
CA GLU A 32 6.23 -5.48 0.75
C GLU A 32 7.69 -5.50 1.22
N GLY A 33 8.57 -4.75 0.55
CA GLY A 33 9.97 -4.57 0.94
C GLY A 33 10.17 -3.64 2.13
N GLY A 34 9.18 -2.80 2.45
CA GLY A 34 9.17 -1.94 3.63
C GLY A 34 8.65 -2.61 4.90
N LEU A 35 8.10 -3.83 4.82
CA LEU A 35 7.63 -4.56 5.98
C LEU A 35 8.79 -5.03 6.85
N HIS A 36 8.68 -4.82 8.16
CA HIS A 36 9.65 -5.37 9.12
C HIS A 36 9.62 -6.90 9.06
N TRP A 37 10.80 -7.53 9.02
CA TRP A 37 10.97 -8.97 8.81
C TRP A 37 10.13 -9.84 9.75
N PHE A 38 9.94 -9.39 11.01
CA PHE A 38 9.21 -10.14 12.03
C PHE A 38 7.72 -10.32 11.71
N ILE A 39 7.08 -9.32 11.09
CA ILE A 39 5.63 -9.33 10.81
C ILE A 39 5.31 -9.62 9.34
N ARG A 40 6.32 -9.64 8.48
CA ARG A 40 6.16 -9.69 7.03
C ARG A 40 5.28 -10.86 6.58
N ASP A 41 5.57 -12.06 7.07
CA ASP A 41 4.88 -13.27 6.61
C ASP A 41 3.43 -13.32 7.10
N GLU A 42 3.15 -12.77 8.29
CA GLU A 42 1.79 -12.64 8.83
C GLU A 42 0.97 -11.63 8.03
N VAL A 43 1.54 -10.45 7.77
CA VAL A 43 0.91 -9.41 6.95
C VAL A 43 0.59 -9.93 5.54
N LEU A 44 1.52 -10.63 4.90
CA LEU A 44 1.30 -11.18 3.55
C LEU A 44 0.26 -12.30 3.52
N ARG A 45 0.18 -13.11 4.58
CA ARG A 45 -0.85 -14.16 4.70
C ARG A 45 -2.25 -13.58 4.86
N GLU A 46 -2.37 -12.46 5.56
CA GLU A 46 -3.66 -11.82 5.87
C GLU A 46 -4.10 -10.77 4.84
N ALA A 47 -3.19 -10.37 3.95
CA ALA A 47 -3.46 -9.39 2.91
C ALA A 47 -4.67 -9.79 2.05
N VAL A 48 -5.64 -8.88 1.95
CA VAL A 48 -6.82 -9.04 1.08
C VAL A 48 -6.57 -8.27 -0.23
N PRO A 49 -6.52 -8.95 -1.39
CA PRO A 49 -6.37 -8.28 -2.68
C PRO A 49 -7.56 -7.37 -2.97
N LEU A 50 -7.30 -6.10 -3.29
CA LEU A 50 -8.34 -5.11 -3.62
C LEU A 50 -8.68 -5.05 -5.12
N TYR A 51 -7.93 -5.77 -5.95
CA TYR A 51 -8.21 -5.92 -7.38
C TYR A 51 -8.45 -7.38 -7.74
N LEU A 52 -9.38 -7.64 -8.65
CA LEU A 52 -9.52 -8.97 -9.27
C LEU A 52 -8.38 -9.17 -10.27
N ARG A 53 -7.61 -10.25 -10.10
CA ARG A 53 -6.76 -10.77 -11.18
C ARG A 53 -7.67 -11.47 -12.18
N ILE A 54 -8.15 -10.74 -13.18
CA ILE A 54 -8.77 -11.37 -14.35
C ILE A 54 -7.61 -12.00 -15.14
N TYR A 55 -7.72 -13.31 -15.41
CA TYR A 55 -6.70 -14.17 -16.00
C TYR A 55 -6.02 -13.58 -17.25
#